data_AF-A0A5B7YJX5-F1
#
_entry.id   AF-A0A5B7YJX5-F1
#
_cell.length_a   1.000
_cell.length_b   1.000
_cell.length_c   1.000
_cell.angle_alpha   90.00
_cell.angle_beta   90.00
_cell.angle_gamma   90.00
#
_symmetry.space_group_name_H-M   'P 1'
#
loop_
_entity.id
_entity.type
_entity.pdbx_description
1 polymer ?
#
loop_
_entity_poly.entity_id
_entity_poly.type
_entity_poly.pdbx_seq_one_letter_code
_entity_poly.pdbx_strand_id
1 'polypeptide(L)'
;MKAKLIGLALATAALTSGCATILTEDNYKMNVTTSNGQQTTVAVDGQNQTVPGVVTVKKENKDKVLVAQDANCSDVALNKEIEGAFFINLLSGGVFGSSTDYGTDKMWRYQESVTVPCS
;
A
#
# COMPACT_ATOMS: atom_id res chain seq x y z
N MET A 1 41.88 -51.63 -0.72
CA MET A 1 41.23 -51.84 0.60
C MET A 1 40.75 -50.49 1.14
N LYS A 2 39.42 -50.34 1.26
CA LYS A 2 38.65 -49.47 2.17
C LYS A 2 39.09 -47.99 2.31
N ALA A 3 38.64 -47.14 1.38
CA ALA A 3 38.46 -45.71 1.66
C ALA A 3 37.08 -45.50 2.31
N LYS A 4 37.08 -44.80 3.44
CA LYS A 4 35.95 -44.69 4.38
C LYS A 4 34.85 -43.78 3.83
N LEU A 5 33.62 -44.30 3.82
CA LEU A 5 32.37 -43.54 3.85
C LEU A 5 32.22 -42.90 5.24
N ILE A 6 31.98 -41.59 5.28
CA ILE A 6 31.34 -40.71 6.31
C ILE A 6 31.60 -39.30 5.74
N GLY A 7 30.68 -38.50 5.23
CA GLY A 7 29.28 -38.29 5.61
C GLY A 7 29.19 -36.87 6.17
N LEU A 8 28.70 -35.89 5.40
CA LEU A 8 27.89 -34.79 5.92
C LEU A 8 27.16 -34.08 4.77
N ALA A 9 25.86 -33.91 4.96
CA ALA A 9 24.89 -33.42 4.01
C ALA A 9 25.21 -32.01 3.50
N LEU A 10 25.45 -31.87 2.20
CA LEU A 10 25.23 -30.65 1.44
C LEU A 10 23.87 -30.78 0.75
N ALA A 11 22.82 -30.88 1.56
CA ALA A 11 21.45 -30.75 1.11
C ALA A 11 21.05 -29.27 1.14
N THR A 12 20.49 -28.81 0.02
CA THR A 12 19.57 -27.67 -0.10
C THR A 12 20.13 -26.28 0.22
N ALA A 13 20.94 -25.73 -0.69
CA ALA A 13 21.01 -24.28 -0.92
C ALA A 13 20.32 -23.87 -2.24
N ALA A 14 19.37 -24.69 -2.70
CA ALA A 14 18.50 -24.36 -3.83
C ALA A 14 17.13 -23.98 -3.29
N LEU A 15 16.63 -22.82 -3.75
CA LEU A 15 15.24 -22.33 -3.64
C LEU A 15 14.86 -21.56 -2.36
N THR A 16 15.50 -20.40 -2.11
CA THR A 16 14.81 -19.31 -1.37
C THR A 16 14.60 -18.05 -2.21
N SER A 17 14.74 -18.12 -3.53
CA SER A 17 14.07 -17.17 -4.43
C SER A 17 12.57 -17.47 -4.43
N GLY A 18 11.95 -17.34 -3.26
CA GLY A 18 10.51 -17.38 -3.12
C GLY A 18 9.97 -16.25 -3.97
N CYS A 19 9.23 -16.61 -5.01
CA CYS A 19 8.26 -15.73 -5.63
C CYS A 19 7.20 -15.41 -4.56
N ALA A 20 7.55 -14.59 -3.56
CA ALA A 20 6.58 -13.89 -2.77
C ALA A 20 5.95 -12.88 -3.74
N THR A 21 4.97 -13.36 -4.50
CA THR A 21 4.09 -12.49 -5.26
C THR A 21 3.43 -11.61 -4.22
N ILE A 22 3.97 -10.41 -4.09
CA ILE A 22 3.27 -9.23 -3.61
C ILE A 22 1.88 -9.25 -4.29
N LEU A 23 0.84 -9.61 -3.53
CA LEU A 23 -0.52 -9.74 -4.07
C LEU A 23 -1.19 -8.36 -4.23
N THR A 24 -0.54 -7.31 -3.74
CA THR A 24 -1.10 -5.96 -3.58
C THR A 24 -0.16 -4.90 -4.19
N GLU A 25 -0.71 -3.89 -4.86
CA GLU A 25 0.09 -2.80 -5.43
C GLU A 25 0.72 -1.93 -4.33
N ASP A 26 1.84 -1.25 -4.63
CA ASP A 26 2.49 -0.29 -3.72
C ASP A 26 1.70 1.01 -3.54
N ASN A 27 0.69 1.22 -4.38
CA ASN A 27 -0.13 2.42 -4.37
C ASN A 27 -1.58 2.06 -4.09
N TYR A 28 -2.27 3.01 -3.46
CA TYR A 28 -3.70 2.98 -3.23
C TYR A 28 -4.36 4.03 -4.12
N LYS A 29 -5.46 3.64 -4.77
CA LYS A 29 -6.24 4.53 -5.65
C LYS A 29 -7.57 4.82 -4.96
N MET A 30 -7.92 6.10 -4.85
CA MET A 30 -9.15 6.54 -4.21
C MET A 30 -9.87 7.57 -5.08
N ASN A 31 -11.20 7.60 -4.96
CA ASN A 31 -12.01 8.62 -5.63
C ASN A 31 -12.01 9.89 -4.79
N VAL A 32 -11.63 11.01 -5.40
CA VAL A 32 -11.66 12.32 -4.75
C VAL A 32 -12.61 13.22 -5.50
N THR A 33 -13.45 13.91 -4.75
CA THR A 33 -14.43 14.88 -5.26
C THR A 33 -14.20 16.24 -4.62
N THR A 34 -14.76 17.29 -5.20
CA THR A 34 -14.84 18.62 -4.59
C THR A 34 -16.29 18.90 -4.24
N SER A 35 -16.55 19.59 -3.12
CA SER A 35 -17.93 19.88 -2.69
C SER A 35 -18.69 20.78 -3.66
N ASN A 36 -17.98 21.62 -4.43
CA ASN A 36 -18.56 22.51 -5.44
C ASN A 36 -18.53 21.92 -6.86
N GLY A 37 -17.99 20.71 -7.05
CA GLY A 37 -17.87 20.03 -8.34
C GLY A 37 -16.86 20.66 -9.31
N GLN A 38 -16.17 21.74 -8.93
CA GLN A 38 -15.17 22.40 -9.76
C GLN A 38 -13.82 21.71 -9.65
N GLN A 39 -13.02 21.83 -10.71
CA GLN A 39 -11.69 21.23 -10.76
C GLN A 39 -10.70 22.05 -9.92
N THR A 40 -9.91 21.35 -9.09
CA THR A 40 -8.80 21.93 -8.32
C THR A 40 -7.61 20.98 -8.30
N THR A 41 -6.48 21.44 -7.76
CA THR A 41 -5.27 20.63 -7.57
C THR A 41 -5.09 20.34 -6.08
N VAL A 42 -4.82 19.09 -5.75
CA VAL A 42 -4.38 18.67 -4.42
C VAL A 42 -2.94 18.14 -4.51
N ALA A 43 -2.15 18.38 -3.48
CA ALA A 43 -0.82 17.80 -3.32
C ALA A 43 -0.86 16.70 -2.26
N VAL A 44 -0.25 15.56 -2.57
CA VAL A 44 -0.04 14.46 -1.63
C VAL A 44 1.24 13.74 -2.03
N ASP A 45 2.07 13.37 -1.06
CA ASP A 45 3.37 12.73 -1.31
C ASP A 45 4.31 13.57 -2.20
N GLY A 46 4.18 14.90 -2.14
CA GLY A 46 4.93 15.83 -3.01
C GLY A 46 4.51 15.78 -4.48
N GLN A 47 3.40 15.12 -4.82
CA GLN A 47 2.84 15.03 -6.16
C GLN A 47 1.53 15.81 -6.24
N ASN A 48 1.38 16.64 -7.27
CA ASN A 48 0.15 17.35 -7.57
C ASN A 48 -0.77 16.48 -8.42
N GLN A 49 -2.04 16.42 -8.04
CA GLN A 49 -3.07 15.63 -8.72
C GLN A 49 -4.36 16.43 -8.84
N THR A 50 -5.00 16.31 -10.00
CA THR A 50 -6.21 17.06 -10.33
C THR A 50 -7.45 16.33 -9.82
N VAL A 51 -8.35 17.05 -9.15
CA VAL A 51 -9.62 16.52 -8.62
C VAL A 51 -10.79 17.42 -9.03
N PRO A 52 -12.02 16.93 -9.21
CA PRO A 52 -12.48 15.56 -9.01
C PRO A 52 -11.82 14.52 -9.92
N GLY A 53 -11.50 13.35 -9.38
CA GLY A 53 -10.79 12.30 -10.12
C GLY A 53 -10.26 11.18 -9.22
N VAL A 54 -9.55 10.23 -9.82
CA VAL A 54 -8.84 9.17 -9.09
C VAL A 54 -7.49 9.71 -8.63
N VAL A 55 -7.28 9.77 -7.32
CA VAL A 55 -6.00 10.14 -6.71
C VAL A 55 -5.26 8.87 -6.31
N THR A 56 -3.98 8.83 -6.64
CA THR A 56 -3.08 7.72 -6.28
C THR A 56 -2.16 8.17 -5.15
N VAL A 57 -2.10 7.40 -4.08
CA VAL A 57 -1.22 7.64 -2.93
C VAL A 57 -0.36 6.42 -2.66
N LYS A 58 0.87 6.63 -2.16
CA LYS A 58 1.73 5.51 -1.79
C LYS A 58 1.20 4.83 -0.53
N LYS A 59 1.15 3.50 -0.50
CA LYS A 59 0.87 2.75 0.74
C LYS A 59 2.07 2.85 1.68
N GLU A 60 1.84 3.25 2.92
CA GLU A 60 2.87 3.36 3.96
C GLU A 60 2.21 3.41 5.34
N ASN A 61 2.98 3.07 6.38
CA ASN A 61 2.53 3.15 7.76
C ASN A 61 2.45 4.60 8.27
N LYS A 62 1.76 5.48 7.54
CA LYS A 62 1.68 6.91 7.85
C LYS A 62 0.35 7.50 7.39
N ASP A 63 -0.27 8.31 8.24
CA ASP A 63 -1.39 9.14 7.83
C ASP A 63 -0.91 10.21 6.84
N LYS A 64 -1.78 10.59 5.91
CA LYS A 64 -1.49 11.56 4.86
C LYS A 64 -2.47 12.71 4.90
N VAL A 65 -2.16 13.75 4.14
CA VAL A 65 -3.04 14.90 3.95
C VAL A 65 -3.09 15.19 2.46
N LEU A 66 -4.30 15.34 1.94
CA LEU A 66 -4.52 16.01 0.65
C LEU A 66 -4.44 17.51 0.93
N VAL A 67 -3.36 18.14 0.48
CA VAL A 67 -3.15 19.58 0.65
C VAL A 67 -3.78 20.31 -0.54
N ALA A 68 -4.81 21.10 -0.29
CA ALA A 68 -5.45 21.89 -1.33
C ALA A 68 -4.51 23.00 -1.79
N GLN A 69 -4.33 23.15 -3.11
CA GLN A 69 -3.51 24.23 -3.68
C GLN A 69 -4.34 25.50 -3.97
N ASP A 70 -5.66 25.39 -3.97
CA ASP A 70 -6.58 26.51 -4.09
C ASP A 70 -6.97 27.02 -2.71
N ALA A 71 -6.87 28.35 -2.51
CA ALA A 71 -7.21 29.01 -1.25
C ALA A 71 -8.70 28.90 -0.89
N ASN A 72 -9.58 28.61 -1.86
CA ASN A 72 -11.00 28.39 -1.63
C ASN A 72 -11.31 26.95 -1.17
N CYS A 73 -10.31 26.07 -1.14
CA CYS A 73 -10.46 24.68 -0.73
C CYS A 73 -9.66 24.40 0.55
N SER A 74 -10.11 23.40 1.32
CA SER A 74 -9.48 22.99 2.58
C SER A 74 -8.79 21.64 2.47
N ASP A 75 -7.73 21.47 3.24
CA ASP A 75 -6.99 20.21 3.36
C ASP A 75 -7.87 19.09 3.93
N VAL A 76 -7.58 17.85 3.53
CA VAL A 76 -8.29 16.66 4.04
C VAL A 76 -7.32 15.61 4.54
N ALA A 77 -7.52 15.15 5.77
CA ALA A 77 -6.74 14.07 6.36
C ALA A 77 -7.15 12.70 5.77
N LEU A 78 -6.14 11.92 5.40
CA LEU A 78 -6.25 10.53 5.00
C LEU A 78 -5.71 9.66 6.13
N ASN A 79 -6.59 8.85 6.73
CA ASN A 79 -6.22 8.00 7.84
C ASN A 79 -5.81 6.63 7.29
N LYS A 80 -4.65 6.14 7.73
CA LYS A 80 -4.21 4.79 7.35
C LYS A 80 -5.04 3.76 8.10
N GLU A 81 -5.43 2.71 7.38
CA GLU A 81 -6.06 1.53 7.94
C GLU A 81 -5.42 0.27 7.39
N ILE A 82 -5.54 -0.84 8.13
CA ILE A 82 -5.15 -2.15 7.61
C ILE A 82 -6.24 -2.65 6.66
N GLU A 83 -5.83 -3.03 5.46
CA GLU A 83 -6.66 -3.62 4.43
C GLU A 83 -7.15 -5.00 4.88
N GLY A 84 -8.46 -5.24 4.84
CA GLY A 84 -9.06 -6.50 5.32
C GLY A 84 -8.48 -7.76 4.67
N ALA A 85 -8.04 -7.66 3.41
CA ALA A 85 -7.36 -8.74 2.69
C ALA A 85 -6.06 -9.21 3.37
N PHE A 86 -5.40 -8.35 4.14
CA PHE A 86 -4.24 -8.71 4.98
C PHE A 86 -4.60 -9.83 5.95
N PHE A 87 -5.78 -9.75 6.59
CA PHE A 87 -6.25 -10.76 7.53
C PHE A 87 -6.70 -12.04 6.83
N ILE A 88 -7.22 -11.94 5.61
CA ILE A 88 -7.56 -13.13 4.81
C ILE A 88 -6.27 -13.87 4.42
N ASN A 89 -5.25 -13.16 3.94
CA ASN A 89 -3.93 -13.74 3.64
C ASN A 89 -3.29 -14.41 4.86
N LEU A 90 -3.46 -13.82 6.05
CA LEU A 90 -3.01 -14.42 7.31
C LEU A 90 -3.73 -15.74 7.62
N LEU A 91 -5.02 -15.86 7.30
CA LEU A 91 -5.84 -17.04 7.60
C LEU A 91 -5.78 -18.13 6.51
N SER A 92 -5.65 -17.77 5.23
CA SER A 92 -5.71 -18.71 4.09
C SER A 92 -4.35 -19.13 3.55
N GLY A 93 -3.32 -18.29 3.68
CA GLY A 93 -1.95 -18.51 3.19
C GLY A 93 -0.87 -18.59 4.28
N GLY A 94 -1.25 -18.40 5.55
CA GLY A 94 -0.33 -18.41 6.69
C GLY A 94 0.59 -17.17 6.78
N VAL A 95 1.53 -17.23 7.72
CA VAL A 95 2.43 -16.13 8.11
C VAL A 95 3.24 -15.54 6.94
N PHE A 96 3.41 -16.25 5.81
CA PHE A 96 4.27 -15.80 4.71
C PHE A 96 3.67 -14.69 3.85
N GLY A 97 2.37 -14.73 3.54
CA GLY A 97 1.71 -13.63 2.80
C GLY A 97 1.60 -12.36 3.64
N SER A 98 1.19 -12.53 4.90
CA SER A 98 1.03 -11.44 5.87
C SER A 98 2.37 -10.84 6.34
N SER A 99 3.43 -11.64 6.53
CA SER A 99 4.76 -11.09 6.84
C SER A 99 5.38 -10.35 5.66
N THR A 100 5.08 -10.76 4.42
CA THR A 100 5.51 -10.02 3.22
C THR A 100 4.77 -8.69 3.10
N ASP A 101 3.44 -8.68 3.23
CA ASP A 101 2.63 -7.46 3.21
C ASP A 101 2.98 -6.52 4.39
N TYR A 102 3.41 -7.09 5.53
CA TYR A 102 3.94 -6.34 6.68
C TYR A 102 5.33 -5.76 6.45
N GLY A 103 6.26 -6.54 5.92
CA GLY A 103 7.60 -6.05 5.60
C GLY A 103 7.63 -5.03 4.47
N THR A 104 6.56 -4.93 3.66
CA THR A 104 6.51 -4.07 2.46
C THR A 104 5.45 -2.96 2.54
N ASP A 105 4.81 -2.76 3.69
CA ASP A 105 3.77 -1.73 3.92
C ASP A 105 2.53 -1.85 3.01
N LYS A 106 2.31 -2.98 2.35
CA LYS A 106 1.21 -3.12 1.38
C LYS A 106 -0.12 -3.43 2.01
N MET A 107 -0.12 -3.71 3.31
CA MET A 107 -1.34 -3.86 4.11
C MET A 107 -2.10 -2.54 4.27
N TRP A 108 -1.46 -1.38 4.06
CA TRP A 108 -2.11 -0.11 4.34
C TRP A 108 -3.07 0.28 3.22
N ARG A 109 -4.21 0.84 3.62
CA ARG A 109 -5.17 1.49 2.73
C ARG A 109 -5.59 2.84 3.33
N TYR A 110 -6.27 3.63 2.52
CA TYR A 110 -6.91 4.88 2.93
C TYR A 110 -8.40 4.81 2.62
N GLN A 111 -9.12 5.92 2.83
CA GLN A 111 -10.53 6.00 2.49
C GLN A 111 -10.76 5.81 0.98
N GLU A 112 -11.73 4.99 0.60
CA GLU A 112 -12.05 4.71 -0.82
C GLU A 112 -12.60 5.95 -1.55
N SER A 113 -13.29 6.83 -0.81
CA SER A 113 -13.88 8.06 -1.33
C SER A 113 -13.68 9.20 -0.35
N VAL A 114 -13.25 10.35 -0.87
CA VAL A 114 -12.97 11.56 -0.11
C VAL A 114 -13.56 12.78 -0.83
N THR A 115 -14.09 13.73 -0.07
CA THR A 115 -14.54 15.02 -0.60
C THR A 115 -13.67 16.14 -0.04
N VAL A 116 -13.05 16.91 -0.94
CA VAL A 116 -12.33 18.15 -0.64
C VAL A 116 -13.37 19.27 -0.47
N PRO A 117 -13.47 19.89 0.72
CA PRO A 117 -14.34 21.03 0.92
C PRO A 117 -13.81 22.23 0.15
N CYS A 118 -14.64 22.82 -0.70
CA CYS A 118 -14.37 24.03 -1.47
C CYS A 118 -15.58 24.97 -1.38
N SER A 119 -15.31 26.26 -1.26
CA SER A 119 -16.30 27.34 -1.24
C SER A 119 -16.60 27.90 -2.63
#